data_AF-A0A3R5SMK5-F1
#
_entry.id   AF-A0A3R5SMK5-F1
#
_cell.length_a   1.000
_cell.length_b   1.000
_cell.length_c   1.000
_cell.angle_alpha   90.00
_cell.angle_beta   90.00
_cell.angle_gamma   90.00
#
_symmetry.space_group_name_H-M   'P 1'
#
loop_
_entity.id
_entity.type
_entity.pdbx_description
1 polymer ?
#
loop_
_entity_poly.entity_id
_entity_poly.type
_entity_poly.pdbx_seq_one_letter_code
_entity_poly.pdbx_strand_id
1 'polypeptide(L)'
;LILFSASCSQCTSGADCINASIATPCTNGERFCITSSVQSNTERNVTRRCSDEPECRLNHLLVLDCLLINTGSQGFSYDCHFCCAGYNCNKGPQIVPPANTHYNRTL
;
A
#
# COMPACT_ATOMS: atom_id res chain seq x y z
N LEU A 1 -22.02 -18.02 4.65
CA LEU A 1 -20.98 -17.39 3.81
C LEU A 1 -19.91 -16.84 4.74
N ILE A 2 -18.74 -17.47 4.85
CA ILE A 2 -17.64 -16.90 5.64
C ILE A 2 -16.95 -15.88 4.75
N LEU A 3 -17.22 -14.60 4.98
CA LEU A 3 -16.47 -13.50 4.40
C LEU A 3 -15.09 -13.51 5.04
N PHE A 4 -14.08 -14.05 4.34
CA PHE A 4 -12.70 -13.96 4.82
C PHE A 4 -12.28 -12.49 4.75
N SER A 5 -12.27 -11.82 5.90
CA SER A 5 -11.63 -10.52 6.07
C SER A 5 -10.13 -10.69 5.85
N ALA A 6 -9.51 -9.82 5.06
CA ALA A 6 -8.05 -9.78 4.99
C ALA A 6 -7.48 -9.33 6.35
N SER A 7 -6.21 -9.58 6.59
CA SER A 7 -5.45 -8.94 7.67
C SER A 7 -4.25 -8.24 7.05
N CYS A 8 -4.04 -6.98 7.38
CA CYS A 8 -3.00 -6.14 6.78
C CYS A 8 -2.20 -5.46 7.88
N SER A 9 -0.98 -5.02 7.54
CA SER A 9 -0.29 -4.01 8.34
C SER A 9 -1.04 -2.69 8.21
N GLN A 10 -1.27 -2.01 9.34
CA GLN A 10 -2.04 -0.76 9.41
C GLN A 10 -1.28 0.31 10.19
N CYS A 11 -0.99 1.46 9.58
CA CYS A 11 -0.28 2.58 10.18
C CYS A 11 -0.35 3.84 9.28
N THR A 12 -0.23 5.03 9.87
CA THR A 12 -0.52 6.31 9.18
C THR A 12 0.70 7.18 8.84
N SER A 13 1.86 7.00 9.47
CA SER A 13 3.13 7.63 9.07
C SER A 13 4.33 7.10 9.87
N GLY A 14 5.55 7.39 9.40
CA GLY A 14 6.78 7.30 10.20
C GLY A 14 7.56 5.98 10.10
N ALA A 15 8.58 5.84 10.96
CA ALA A 15 9.49 4.69 10.97
C ALA A 15 8.77 3.37 11.30
N ASP A 16 7.72 3.43 12.13
CA ASP A 16 6.90 2.29 12.50
C ASP A 16 6.17 1.70 11.28
N CYS A 17 5.84 2.54 10.30
CA CYS A 17 5.24 2.09 9.05
C CYS A 17 6.22 1.39 8.11
N ILE A 18 7.50 1.79 8.14
CA ILE A 18 8.51 1.14 7.30
C ILE A 18 8.65 -0.31 7.73
N ASN A 19 8.73 -0.57 9.04
CA ASN A 19 8.95 -1.90 9.61
C ASN A 19 7.67 -2.59 10.11
N ALA A 20 6.50 -2.14 9.67
CA ALA A 20 5.22 -2.67 10.12
C ALA A 20 5.14 -4.18 9.85
N SER A 21 4.94 -4.97 10.89
CA SER A 21 4.90 -6.44 10.80
C SER A 21 3.62 -7.03 11.42
N ILE A 22 2.91 -6.26 12.23
CA ILE A 22 1.70 -6.68 12.92
C ILE A 22 0.53 -6.66 11.94
N ALA A 23 -0.10 -7.82 11.76
CA ALA A 23 -1.30 -7.96 10.94
C ALA A 23 -2.54 -7.64 11.78
N THR A 24 -3.25 -6.58 11.40
CA THR A 24 -4.52 -6.21 12.01
C THR A 24 -5.66 -6.62 11.07
N PRO A 25 -6.71 -7.29 11.57
CA PRO A 25 -7.87 -7.65 10.77
C PRO A 25 -8.49 -6.43 10.09
N CYS A 26 -8.85 -6.58 8.82
CA CYS A 26 -9.60 -5.59 8.08
C CYS A 26 -11.07 -5.60 8.48
N THR A 27 -11.71 -4.44 8.34
CA THR A 27 -13.11 -4.27 8.70
C THR A 27 -13.94 -4.02 7.44
N ASN A 28 -15.27 -4.03 7.53
CA ASN A 28 -16.13 -3.46 6.48
C ASN A 28 -15.96 -4.02 5.06
N GLY A 29 -15.70 -5.31 4.89
CA GLY A 29 -15.65 -5.95 3.57
C GLY A 29 -14.36 -5.67 2.79
N GLU A 30 -13.37 -5.02 3.41
CA GLU A 30 -12.03 -4.84 2.89
C GLU A 30 -11.32 -6.20 2.74
N ARG A 31 -10.77 -6.45 1.55
CA ARG A 31 -10.11 -7.72 1.18
C ARG A 31 -8.69 -7.53 0.66
N PHE A 32 -8.23 -6.29 0.58
CA PHE A 32 -6.93 -5.93 0.02
C PHE A 32 -6.14 -5.11 1.02
N CYS A 33 -4.84 -5.09 0.82
CA CYS A 33 -3.93 -4.25 1.57
C CYS A 33 -3.28 -3.24 0.64
N ILE A 34 -3.18 -1.99 1.09
CA ILE A 34 -2.46 -0.91 0.42
C ILE A 34 -1.16 -0.62 1.17
N THR A 35 -0.09 -0.38 0.41
CA THR A 35 1.09 0.37 0.86
C THR A 35 1.21 1.63 0.01
N SER A 36 1.24 2.80 0.65
CA SER A 36 1.58 4.05 -0.02
C SER A 36 2.92 4.56 0.49
N SER A 37 3.73 5.15 -0.39
CA SER A 37 4.97 5.80 0.03
C SER A 37 5.20 7.08 -0.75
N VAL A 38 5.42 8.16 -0.01
CA VAL A 38 5.88 9.43 -0.55
C VAL A 38 7.33 9.60 -0.14
N GLN A 39 8.23 9.72 -1.10
CA GLN A 39 9.65 9.92 -0.87
C GLN A 39 10.13 11.22 -1.50
N SER A 40 10.61 12.14 -0.66
CA SER A 40 11.39 13.31 -1.07
C SER A 40 12.89 13.04 -0.86
N ASN A 41 13.73 14.03 -1.15
CA ASN A 41 15.18 13.95 -0.92
C ASN A 41 15.56 13.78 0.57
N THR A 42 14.70 14.21 1.49
CA THR A 42 15.01 14.26 2.93
C THR A 42 14.12 13.36 3.77
N GLU A 43 12.99 12.93 3.23
CA GLU A 43 11.97 12.23 4.00
C GLU A 43 11.34 11.12 3.18
N ARG A 44 11.05 10.00 3.84
CA ARG A 44 10.20 8.93 3.31
C ARG A 44 9.05 8.72 4.27
N ASN A 45 7.86 9.03 3.83
CA ASN A 45 6.64 8.67 4.53
C ASN A 45 6.06 7.38 3.92
N VAL A 46 5.60 6.48 4.78
CA VAL A 46 4.96 5.22 4.39
C VAL A 46 3.65 5.14 5.14
N THR A 47 2.60 4.72 4.46
CA THR A 47 1.32 4.37 5.07
C THR A 47 0.92 2.97 4.62
N ARG A 48 0.27 2.23 5.51
CA ARG A 48 -0.19 0.87 5.24
C ARG A 48 -1.59 0.75 5.80
N ARG A 49 -2.52 0.13 5.08
CA ARG A 49 -3.90 -0.04 5.53
C ARG A 49 -4.65 -1.11 4.76
N CYS A 50 -5.82 -1.47 5.28
CA CYS A 50 -6.82 -2.23 4.55
C CYS A 50 -7.49 -1.37 3.47
N SER A 51 -8.03 -2.04 2.45
CA SER A 51 -8.69 -1.41 1.31
C SER A 51 -9.69 -2.35 0.65
N ASP A 52 -10.60 -1.77 -0.13
CA ASP A 52 -11.58 -2.46 -0.95
C ASP A 52 -11.14 -2.54 -2.43
N GLU A 53 -11.91 -3.27 -3.23
CA GLU A 53 -11.58 -3.46 -4.65
C GLU A 53 -11.66 -2.16 -5.47
N PRO A 54 -12.70 -1.31 -5.33
CA PRO A 54 -12.78 -0.04 -6.06
C PRO A 54 -11.58 0.86 -5.83
N GLU A 55 -11.13 1.00 -4.59
CA GLU A 55 -9.97 1.80 -4.27
C GLU A 55 -8.67 1.22 -4.84
N CYS A 56 -8.50 -0.11 -4.76
CA CYS A 56 -7.37 -0.75 -5.40
C CYS A 56 -7.37 -0.60 -6.92
N ARG A 57 -8.53 -0.61 -7.57
CA ARG A 57 -8.68 -0.33 -9.01
C ARG A 57 -8.31 1.09 -9.38
N LEU A 58 -8.72 2.08 -8.57
CA LEU A 58 -8.37 3.49 -8.79
C LEU A 58 -6.86 3.71 -8.69
N ASN A 59 -6.21 3.10 -7.70
CA ASN A 59 -4.76 3.14 -7.56
C ASN A 59 -4.04 2.35 -8.67
N HIS A 60 -4.66 1.32 -9.23
CA HIS A 60 -4.11 0.56 -10.36
C HIS A 60 -4.20 1.26 -11.72
N LEU A 61 -5.07 2.26 -11.88
CA LEU A 61 -5.08 3.13 -13.08
C LEU A 61 -3.83 4.00 -13.16
N LEU A 62 -3.09 4.14 -12.05
CA LEU A 62 -1.75 4.71 -11.96
C LEU A 62 -0.64 3.64 -11.99
N VAL A 63 -0.98 2.41 -12.39
CA VAL A 63 -0.12 1.26 -12.74
C VAL A 63 1.22 1.23 -12.02
N LEU A 64 1.34 0.47 -10.92
CA LEU A 64 2.57 -0.18 -10.43
C LEU A 64 3.89 0.62 -10.44
N ASP A 65 3.83 1.94 -10.56
CA ASP A 65 4.97 2.80 -10.79
C ASP A 65 4.83 4.03 -9.91
N CYS A 66 5.88 4.28 -9.15
CA CYS A 66 6.03 5.50 -8.41
C CYS A 66 5.96 6.68 -9.37
N LEU A 67 5.02 7.59 -9.16
CA LEU A 67 4.93 8.81 -9.94
C LEU A 67 6.00 9.78 -9.45
N LEU A 68 6.84 10.26 -10.39
CA LEU A 68 7.73 11.37 -10.10
C LEU A 68 6.93 12.68 -10.16
N ILE A 69 6.68 13.27 -9.01
CA ILE A 69 5.96 14.53 -8.83
C ILE A 69 6.97 15.67 -8.68
N ASN A 70 6.85 16.71 -9.51
CA ASN A 70 7.58 17.95 -9.31
C ASN A 70 6.87 18.79 -8.24
N THR A 71 7.54 19.02 -7.12
CA THR A 71 7.04 19.77 -5.95
C THR A 71 7.49 21.23 -5.94
N GLY A 72 8.07 21.71 -7.04
CA GLY A 72 8.55 23.08 -7.17
C GLY A 72 9.85 23.30 -6.42
N SER A 73 9.83 24.19 -5.41
CA SER A 73 11.04 24.57 -4.67
C SER A 73 11.68 23.44 -3.85
N GLN A 74 10.94 22.36 -3.58
CA GLN A 74 11.44 21.17 -2.88
C GLN A 74 12.01 20.11 -3.83
N GLY A 75 12.00 20.36 -5.15
CA GLY A 75 12.52 19.45 -6.17
C GLY A 75 11.49 18.40 -6.59
N PHE A 76 11.87 17.13 -6.52
CA PHE A 76 11.02 16.02 -6.94
C PHE A 76 10.72 15.07 -5.77
N SER A 77 9.53 14.49 -5.81
CA SER A 77 9.11 13.43 -4.90
C SER A 77 8.59 12.23 -5.70
N TYR A 78 8.81 11.02 -5.19
CA TYR A 78 8.16 9.82 -5.70
C TYR A 78 6.92 9.54 -4.86
N ASP A 79 5.79 9.31 -5.53
CA ASP A 79 4.54 8.89 -4.89
C ASP A 79 4.14 7.50 -5.43
N CYS A 80 4.22 6.49 -4.57
CA CYS A 80 4.02 5.10 -4.93
C CYS A 80 2.81 4.52 -4.20
N HIS A 81 1.95 3.78 -4.92
CA HIS A 81 0.83 3.05 -4.34
C HIS A 81 0.82 1.60 -4.82
N PHE A 82 0.84 0.66 -3.87
CA PHE A 82 0.82 -0.78 -4.16
C PHE A 82 -0.36 -1.45 -3.46
N CYS A 83 -1.20 -2.11 -4.26
CA CYS A 83 -2.26 -2.99 -3.77
C CYS A 83 -1.83 -4.45 -3.83
N CYS A 84 -2.16 -5.21 -2.78
CA CYS A 84 -1.97 -6.65 -2.75
C CYS A 84 -3.14 -7.36 -2.06
N ALA A 85 -3.28 -8.64 -2.36
CA ALA A 85 -4.23 -9.56 -1.73
C ALA A 85 -3.48 -10.66 -0.98
N GLY A 86 -4.04 -11.12 0.13
CA GLY A 86 -3.48 -12.18 0.97
C GLY A 86 -3.11 -11.71 2.37
N TYR A 87 -2.80 -12.67 3.25
CA TYR A 87 -2.51 -12.37 4.65
C TYR A 87 -1.23 -11.52 4.78
N ASN A 88 -1.39 -10.31 5.33
CA ASN A 88 -0.33 -9.37 5.65
C ASN A 88 0.65 -9.16 4.48
N CYS A 89 0.13 -9.11 3.25
CA CYS A 89 0.94 -8.99 2.03
C CYS A 89 1.67 -7.64 1.97
N ASN A 90 1.14 -6.61 2.64
CA ASN A 90 1.73 -5.30 2.80
C ASN A 90 2.60 -5.19 4.06
N LYS A 91 3.31 -6.24 4.49
CA LYS A 91 4.26 -6.13 5.62
C LYS A 91 5.58 -5.48 5.20
N GLY A 92 6.21 -4.78 6.13
CA GLY A 92 7.56 -4.22 5.99
C GLY A 92 8.67 -5.26 6.13
N PRO A 93 9.93 -4.89 5.83
CA PRO A 93 10.40 -3.56 5.42
C PRO A 93 10.19 -3.25 3.92
N GLN A 94 9.74 -4.24 3.14
CA GLN A 94 9.50 -4.06 1.71
C GLN A 94 8.31 -3.11 1.50
N ILE A 95 8.48 -2.12 0.61
CA ILE A 95 7.41 -1.19 0.20
C ILE A 95 6.59 -1.83 -0.92
N VAL A 96 7.27 -2.43 -1.89
CA VAL A 96 6.63 -3.19 -2.97
C VAL A 96 6.27 -4.58 -2.41
N PRO A 97 4.98 -4.97 -2.39
CA PRO A 97 4.58 -6.30 -1.99
C PRO A 97 5.15 -7.38 -2.92
N PRO A 98 5.21 -8.65 -2.51
CA PRO A 98 5.59 -9.76 -3.39
C PRO A 98 4.73 -9.81 -4.64
N ALA A 99 5.34 -10.03 -5.82
CA ALA A 99 4.66 -9.98 -7.12
C ALA A 99 3.45 -10.94 -7.23
N ASN A 100 3.53 -12.12 -6.60
CA ASN A 100 2.44 -13.09 -6.57
C ASN A 100 1.25 -12.67 -5.68
N THR A 101 1.40 -11.60 -4.89
CA THR A 101 0.34 -11.02 -4.07
C THR A 101 -0.25 -9.76 -4.68
N HIS A 102 0.33 -9.23 -5.76
CA HIS A 102 -0.16 -8.01 -6.39
C HIS A 102 -1.62 -8.17 -6.76
N TYR A 103 -2.41 -7.13 -6.52
CA TYR A 103 -3.75 -7.05 -7.06
C TYR A 103 -3.63 -7.09 -8.59
N ASN A 104 -3.92 -8.23 -9.21
CA ASN A 104 -3.90 -8.36 -10.65
C ASN A 104 -5.34 -8.26 -11.17
N ARG A 105 -5.56 -7.39 -12.16
CA ARG A 105 -6.87 -7.17 -12.79
C ARG A 105 -7.36 -8.40 -13.58
N THR A 106 -6.62 -9.51 -13.63
CA THR A 106 -7.08 -10.78 -14.20
C THR A 106 -8.10 -11.46 -13.30
N LEU A 107 -9.30 -10.88 -13.22
CA LEU A 107 -10.58 -11.54 -13.04
C LEU A 107 -11.58 -10.92 -14.03
#